data_AF-T0RBX0-F1
#
_entry.id   AF-T0RBX0-F1
#
_cell.length_a   1.000
_cell.length_b   1.000
_cell.length_c   1.000
_cell.angle_alpha   90.00
_cell.angle_beta   90.00
_cell.angle_gamma   90.00
#
_symmetry.space_group_name_H-M   'P 1'
#
loop_
_entity.id
_entity.type
_entity.pdbx_description
1 polymer ?
#
loop_
_entity_poly.entity_id
_entity_poly.type
_entity_poly.pdbx_seq_one_letter_code
_entity_poly.pdbx_strand_id
1 'polypeptide(L)'
;MKKLMTFAMLVLSINSIACEAVDTTLIKFEYGMASQADVAKSIECNLNEKMGVKSLCQTKIGLKADLLKIVKSEFDYGLATQDQVDEAQEAYQRTKAACK
;
A
#
# COMPACT_ATOMS: atom_id res chain seq x y z
N MET A 1 -13.07 1.85 47.39
CA MET A 1 -12.59 1.16 46.18
C MET A 1 -13.25 1.78 44.94
N LYS A 2 -12.76 2.96 44.51
CA LYS A 2 -13.31 3.74 43.38
C LYS A 2 -12.18 4.48 42.65
N LYS A 3 -11.07 3.82 42.35
CA LYS A 3 -9.97 4.40 41.56
C LYS A 3 -9.18 3.29 40.87
N LEU A 4 -9.79 2.63 39.89
CA LEU A 4 -9.08 1.63 39.06
C LEU A 4 -9.78 1.42 37.72
N MET A 5 -10.36 2.50 37.17
CA MET A 5 -11.12 2.43 35.92
C MET A 5 -10.79 3.64 35.04
N THR A 6 -9.49 3.92 34.84
CA THR A 6 -9.06 5.02 33.95
C THR A 6 -7.60 4.86 33.52
N PHE A 7 -7.16 3.68 33.08
CA PHE A 7 -5.78 3.55 32.55
C PHE A 7 -5.57 2.59 31.38
N ALA A 8 -6.63 2.10 30.71
CA ALA A 8 -6.46 1.17 29.59
C ALA A 8 -7.35 1.50 28.38
N MET A 9 -7.60 2.79 28.15
CA MET A 9 -8.34 3.28 26.97
C MET A 9 -7.47 4.20 26.11
N LEU A 10 -6.19 3.86 25.93
CA LEU A 10 -5.23 4.68 25.19
C LEU A 10 -4.39 3.90 24.16
N VAL A 11 -4.82 2.69 23.74
CA VAL A 11 -4.06 1.85 22.79
C VAL A 11 -4.85 1.55 21.51
N LEU A 12 -6.01 2.19 21.29
CA LEU A 12 -6.84 1.99 20.10
C LEU A 12 -6.93 3.23 19.19
N SER A 13 -5.98 4.16 19.26
CA SER A 13 -5.78 5.15 18.19
C SER A 13 -5.04 4.53 17.00
N ILE A 14 -5.54 3.39 16.53
CA ILE A 14 -5.18 2.79 15.25
C ILE A 14 -6.13 3.41 14.23
N ASN A 15 -5.87 4.61 13.74
CA ASN A 15 -6.59 5.27 12.62
C ASN A 15 -5.88 6.62 12.44
N SER A 16 -5.06 6.87 11.44
CA SER A 16 -5.11 6.48 10.03
C SER A 16 -3.68 6.65 9.51
N ILE A 17 -3.13 5.67 8.78
CA ILE A 17 -1.88 5.88 8.05
C ILE A 17 -2.17 6.96 7.01
N ALA A 18 -1.92 8.22 7.35
CA ALA A 18 -1.95 9.30 6.39
C ALA A 18 -0.97 8.91 5.30
N CYS A 19 -1.45 8.85 4.05
CA CYS A 19 -0.61 8.52 2.92
C CYS A 19 0.55 9.50 2.88
N GLU A 20 1.79 9.00 3.00
CA GLU A 20 2.94 9.87 2.79
C GLU A 20 2.85 10.43 1.37
N ALA A 21 3.15 11.72 1.20
CA ALA A 21 3.06 12.38 -0.08
C ALA A 21 3.98 11.68 -1.10
N VAL A 22 3.50 11.55 -2.35
CA VAL A 22 4.24 10.91 -3.43
C VAL A 22 5.58 11.59 -3.65
N ASP A 23 5.60 12.92 -3.65
CA ASP A 23 6.81 13.71 -3.86
C ASP A 23 7.87 13.45 -2.77
N THR A 24 7.46 13.36 -1.51
CA THR A 24 8.36 13.04 -0.40
C THR A 24 8.95 11.63 -0.54
N THR A 25 8.14 10.69 -1.00
CA THR A 25 8.57 9.30 -1.20
C THR A 25 9.50 9.16 -2.41
N LEU A 26 9.25 9.92 -3.48
CA LEU A 26 10.14 10.01 -4.64
C LEU A 26 11.51 10.58 -4.27
N ILE A 27 11.53 11.66 -3.49
CA ILE A 27 12.78 12.22 -2.96
C ILE A 27 13.54 11.15 -2.16
N LYS A 28 12.87 10.47 -1.23
CA LYS A 28 13.51 9.38 -0.46
C LYS A 28 14.07 8.27 -1.37
N PHE A 29 13.37 7.91 -2.44
CA PHE A 29 13.83 6.92 -3.41
C PHE A 29 15.09 7.39 -4.15
N GLU A 30 15.14 8.65 -4.60
CA GLU A 30 16.33 9.24 -5.23
C GLU A 30 17.57 9.20 -4.32
N TYR A 31 17.37 9.37 -3.01
CA TYR A 31 18.44 9.27 -2.01
C TYR A 31 18.69 7.84 -1.50
N GLY A 32 18.05 6.81 -2.06
CA GLY A 32 18.22 5.41 -1.66
C GLY A 32 17.63 5.07 -0.28
N MET A 33 16.76 5.92 0.26
CA MET A 33 16.08 5.76 1.55
C MET A 33 14.68 5.13 1.43
N ALA A 34 14.21 4.90 0.21
CA ALA A 34 12.97 4.21 -0.09
C ALA A 34 13.14 3.28 -1.29
N SER A 35 12.30 2.25 -1.38
CA SER A 35 12.27 1.31 -2.50
C SER A 35 11.28 1.75 -3.57
N GLN A 36 11.36 1.13 -4.76
CA GLN A 36 10.35 1.31 -5.81
C GLN A 36 8.95 0.87 -5.34
N ALA A 37 8.89 -0.13 -4.46
CA ALA A 37 7.64 -0.57 -3.84
C ALA A 37 7.02 0.51 -2.93
N ASP A 38 7.84 1.27 -2.21
CA ASP A 38 7.37 2.35 -1.35
C ASP A 38 6.78 3.51 -2.17
N VAL A 39 7.43 3.85 -3.29
CA VAL A 39 6.89 4.85 -4.24
C VAL A 39 5.53 4.40 -4.78
N ALA A 40 5.43 3.15 -5.24
CA ALA A 40 4.19 2.60 -5.77
C ALA A 40 3.08 2.56 -4.69
N LYS A 41 3.40 2.19 -3.45
CA LYS A 41 2.47 2.22 -2.31
C LYS A 41 2.00 3.63 -1.97
N SER A 42 2.90 4.61 -1.98
CA SER A 42 2.56 6.02 -1.74
C SER A 42 1.60 6.54 -2.82
N ILE A 43 1.88 6.27 -4.10
CA ILE A 43 0.99 6.66 -5.20
C ILE A 43 -0.38 5.98 -5.03
N GLU A 44 -0.39 4.68 -4.75
CA GLU A 44 -1.63 3.93 -4.57
C GLU A 44 -2.48 4.50 -3.42
N CYS A 45 -1.85 4.77 -2.26
CA CYS A 45 -2.51 5.32 -1.09
C CYS A 45 -3.19 6.67 -1.42
N ASN A 46 -2.45 7.58 -2.06
CA ASN A 46 -2.96 8.89 -2.47
C ASN A 46 -4.05 8.80 -3.56
N LEU A 47 -4.01 7.77 -4.41
CA LEU A 47 -5.06 7.52 -5.42
C LEU A 47 -6.31 6.84 -4.84
N ASN A 48 -6.16 6.06 -3.76
CA ASN A 48 -7.26 5.37 -3.12
C ASN A 48 -8.19 6.31 -2.33
N GLU A 49 -7.72 7.48 -1.90
CA GLU A 49 -8.63 8.53 -1.39
C GLU A 49 -9.66 8.98 -2.45
N LYS A 50 -9.38 8.75 -3.75
CA LYS A 50 -10.29 9.04 -4.88
C LYS A 50 -10.83 7.77 -5.53
N MET A 51 -11.07 6.71 -4.73
CA MET A 51 -11.38 5.36 -5.21
C MET A 51 -12.52 5.25 -6.24
N GLY A 52 -13.52 6.16 -6.22
CA GLY A 52 -14.69 6.10 -7.10
C GLY A 52 -14.53 6.64 -8.52
N VAL A 53 -13.40 7.26 -8.89
CA VAL A 53 -13.29 7.90 -10.20
C VAL A 53 -12.81 6.89 -11.26
N LYS A 54 -13.73 6.46 -12.13
CA LYS A 54 -13.45 5.54 -13.26
C LYS A 54 -12.29 6.01 -14.15
N SER A 55 -12.02 7.32 -14.23
CA SER A 55 -10.90 7.87 -15.01
C SER A 55 -9.51 7.46 -14.51
N LEU A 56 -9.39 6.97 -13.27
CA LEU A 56 -8.12 6.54 -12.67
C LEU A 56 -7.92 5.02 -12.74
N CYS A 57 -8.84 4.27 -13.35
CA CYS A 57 -8.81 2.80 -13.32
C CYS A 57 -7.58 2.20 -14.01
N GLN A 58 -7.16 2.75 -15.15
CA GLN A 58 -5.96 2.25 -15.84
C GLN A 58 -4.71 2.46 -14.99
N THR A 59 -4.57 3.63 -14.35
CA THR A 59 -3.47 3.93 -13.42
C THR A 59 -3.46 2.97 -12.24
N LYS A 60 -4.62 2.69 -11.63
CA LYS A 60 -4.73 1.75 -10.49
C LYS A 60 -4.38 0.32 -10.90
N ILE A 61 -4.85 -0.14 -12.06
CA ILE A 61 -4.51 -1.46 -12.60
C ILE A 61 -3.00 -1.55 -12.87
N GLY A 62 -2.40 -0.51 -13.46
CA GLY A 62 -0.96 -0.42 -13.72
C GLY A 62 -0.14 -0.53 -12.43
N LEU A 63 -0.46 0.28 -11.42
CA LEU A 63 0.24 0.26 -10.12
C LEU A 63 0.19 -1.11 -9.44
N LYS A 64 -0.98 -1.76 -9.44
CA LYS A 64 -1.11 -3.11 -8.88
C LYS A 64 -0.33 -4.16 -9.68
N ALA A 65 -0.25 -4.00 -11.00
CA ALA A 65 0.58 -4.88 -11.84
C ALA A 65 2.08 -4.69 -11.55
N ASP A 66 2.53 -3.45 -11.37
CA ASP A 66 3.92 -3.14 -11.04
C ASP A 66 4.30 -3.66 -9.65
N LEU A 67 3.44 -3.48 -8.65
CA LEU A 67 3.64 -4.04 -7.31
C LEU A 67 3.73 -5.57 -7.34
N LEU A 68 2.82 -6.24 -8.06
CA LEU A 68 2.88 -7.69 -8.24
C LEU A 68 4.19 -8.14 -8.91
N LYS A 69 4.67 -7.40 -9.91
CA LYS A 69 5.94 -7.70 -10.59
C LYS A 69 7.12 -7.56 -9.63
N ILE A 70 7.14 -6.52 -8.80
CA ILE A 70 8.19 -6.31 -7.79
C ILE A 70 8.18 -7.46 -6.79
N VAL A 71 7.03 -7.80 -6.21
CA VAL A 71 6.93 -8.86 -5.20
C VAL A 71 7.29 -10.24 -5.77
N LYS A 72 6.93 -10.53 -7.03
CA LYS A 72 7.41 -11.75 -7.72
C LYS A 72 8.92 -11.77 -7.87
N SER A 73 9.52 -10.64 -8.26
CA SER A 73 10.97 -10.55 -8.36
C SER A 73 11.64 -10.71 -7.00
N GLU A 74 11.09 -10.13 -5.94
CA GLU A 74 11.61 -10.31 -4.57
C GLU A 74 11.49 -11.77 -4.12
N PHE A 75 10.40 -12.45 -4.44
CA PHE A 75 10.21 -13.88 -4.19
C PHE A 75 11.27 -14.73 -4.91
N ASP A 76 11.56 -14.43 -6.19
CA ASP A 76 12.59 -15.13 -6.97
C ASP A 76 13.99 -14.98 -6.33
N TYR A 77 14.24 -13.88 -5.61
CA TYR A 77 15.47 -13.66 -4.84
C TYR A 77 15.40 -14.13 -3.37
N GLY A 78 14.29 -14.76 -2.96
CA GLY A 78 14.09 -15.24 -1.58
C GLY A 78 13.83 -14.13 -0.55
N LEU A 79 13.44 -12.94 -1.00
CA LEU A 79 13.18 -11.76 -0.17
C LEU A 79 11.69 -11.57 0.17
N ALA A 80 10.80 -12.30 -0.50
CA ALA A 80 9.36 -12.33 -0.22
C ALA A 80 8.87 -13.77 -0.06
N THR A 81 7.71 -13.94 0.58
CA THR A 81 7.02 -15.23 0.74
C THR A 81 5.98 -15.46 -0.35
N GLN A 82 5.56 -16.72 -0.54
CA GLN A 82 4.49 -17.05 -1.47
C GLN A 82 3.18 -16.34 -1.10
N ASP A 83 2.87 -16.24 0.20
CA ASP A 83 1.68 -15.53 0.68
C ASP A 83 1.67 -14.05 0.24
N GLN A 84 2.83 -13.38 0.23
CA GLN A 84 2.95 -12.00 -0.25
C GLN A 84 2.72 -11.90 -1.77
N VAL A 85 3.19 -12.88 -2.54
CA VAL A 85 2.92 -12.97 -3.99
C VAL A 85 1.42 -13.16 -4.24
N ASP A 86 0.78 -14.05 -3.49
CA ASP A 86 -0.64 -14.36 -3.62
C ASP A 86 -1.51 -13.15 -3.22
N GLU A 87 -1.17 -12.45 -2.13
CA GLU A 87 -1.84 -11.21 -1.73
C GLU A 87 -1.76 -10.12 -2.81
N ALA A 88 -0.56 -9.92 -3.40
CA ALA A 88 -0.36 -8.97 -4.48
C ALA A 88 -1.15 -9.35 -5.74
N GLN A 89 -1.22 -10.66 -6.04
CA GLN A 89 -2.00 -11.20 -7.15
C GLN A 89 -3.50 -10.97 -6.94
N GLU A 90 -4.03 -11.28 -5.76
CA GLU A 90 -5.43 -11.03 -5.41
C GLU A 90 -5.78 -9.54 -5.44
N ALA A 91 -4.89 -8.67 -4.94
CA ALA A 91 -5.08 -7.22 -5.02
C ALA A 91 -5.19 -6.75 -6.48
N TYR A 92 -4.31 -7.23 -7.36
CA TYR A 92 -4.37 -6.92 -8.79
C TYR A 92 -5.69 -7.38 -9.43
N GLN A 93 -6.14 -8.61 -9.16
CA GLN A 93 -7.39 -9.12 -9.72
C GLN A 93 -8.62 -8.39 -9.19
N ARG A 94 -8.66 -8.07 -7.89
CA ARG A 94 -9.74 -7.27 -7.29
C ARG A 94 -9.83 -5.89 -7.92
N THR A 95 -8.71 -5.18 -8.08
CA THR A 95 -8.69 -3.87 -8.73
C THR A 95 -9.13 -3.95 -10.19
N LYS A 96 -8.70 -4.99 -10.92
CA LYS A 96 -9.13 -5.21 -12.30
C LYS A 96 -10.63 -5.49 -12.41
N ALA A 97 -11.21 -6.22 -11.46
CA ALA A 97 -12.65 -6.50 -11.41
C ALA A 97 -13.47 -5.26 -11.04
N ALA A 98 -13.02 -4.47 -10.05
CA ALA A 98 -13.70 -3.25 -9.61
C ALA A 98 -13.71 -2.14 -10.68
N CYS A 99 -12.79 -2.20 -11.64
CA CYS A 99 -12.65 -1.24 -12.73
C CYS A 99 -13.33 -1.65 -14.05
N LYS A 100 -14.02 -2.79 -14.09
CA LYS A 100 -14.92 -3.19 -15.19
C LYS A 100 -16.32 -2.63 -14.99
#